data_AF-A0A1J1HQ43-F1
#
_entry.id   AF-A0A1J1HQ43-F1
#
_cell.length_a   1.000
_cell.length_b   1.000
_cell.length_c   1.000
_cell.angle_alpha   90.00
_cell.angle_beta   90.00
_cell.angle_gamma   90.00
#
_symmetry.space_group_name_H-M   'P 1'
#
loop_
_entity.id
_entity.type
_entity.pdbx_description
1 polymer ?
#
loop_
_entity_poly.entity_id
_entity_poly.type
_entity_poly.pdbx_seq_one_letter_code
_entity_poly.pdbx_strand_id
1 'polypeptide(L)'
;MKVLGLSLLFFGFLHINALILECNFSTVTWSLIGSVYTCTGAIQNITDNRNISDVIGNHTADFNNSNVQAVAIAAQNLSNGIPLNFDMFFPNLTVLSFSNVGLTSVSRSDISPYLSLQLLILFNNQLESLEGDLFSDTPMLQYINLNSNRIRHLGPNIFAPLVNLRTLRMQNNVCINDYVDNNTTGISSLQWEASFRCPSSFEQLEQNILNGENFGNIINQLFDQISILEERVSQLENRNMTMVE
;
A
#
# COMPACT_ATOMS: atom_id res chain seq x y z
N MET A 1 63.00 20.44 18.97
CA MET A 1 62.85 19.07 18.43
C MET A 1 61.93 18.30 19.35
N LYS A 2 60.83 17.76 18.80
CA LYS A 2 59.81 16.87 19.40
C LYS A 2 58.99 17.38 20.60
N VAL A 3 57.82 17.92 20.26
CA VAL A 3 56.61 17.84 21.08
C VAL A 3 56.00 16.45 20.85
N LEU A 4 55.88 15.65 21.91
CA LEU A 4 55.04 14.45 22.05
C LEU A 4 54.31 14.68 23.37
N GLY A 5 52.99 14.69 23.50
CA GLY A 5 51.96 14.06 22.71
C GLY A 5 51.04 13.35 23.69
N LEU A 6 49.99 14.01 24.18
CA LEU A 6 48.88 13.38 24.89
C LEU A 6 47.65 14.29 24.79
N SER A 7 47.09 14.37 23.57
CA SER A 7 45.68 14.67 23.43
C SER A 7 44.93 13.39 23.78
N LEU A 8 44.38 13.33 25.00
CA LEU A 8 43.32 12.39 25.34
C LEU A 8 42.15 12.67 24.39
N LEU A 9 42.07 11.92 23.29
CA LEU A 9 40.89 11.90 22.45
C LEU A 9 39.77 11.26 23.26
N PHE A 10 38.93 12.15 23.79
CA PHE A 10 37.59 11.84 24.26
C PHE A 10 36.77 11.39 23.04
N PHE A 11 36.77 10.10 22.73
CA PHE A 11 35.64 9.51 22.03
C PHE A 11 34.85 8.73 23.07
N GLY A 12 33.92 9.43 23.70
CA GLY A 12 32.84 8.76 24.38
C GLY A 12 32.21 7.78 23.40
N PHE A 13 32.08 6.53 23.81
CA PHE A 13 31.16 5.60 23.17
C PHE A 13 29.75 6.17 23.33
N LEU A 14 29.35 7.04 22.40
CA LEU A 14 27.95 7.35 22.17
C LEU A 14 27.30 6.01 21.84
N HIS A 15 26.28 5.66 22.62
CA HIS A 15 25.43 4.51 22.36
C HIS A 15 24.81 4.71 20.99
N ILE A 16 25.41 4.15 19.95
CA ILE A 16 24.79 4.12 18.64
C ILE A 16 23.78 2.97 18.71
N ASN A 17 22.64 3.23 19.34
CA ASN A 17 21.44 2.41 19.19
C ASN A 17 20.98 2.58 17.76
N ALA A 18 21.65 1.95 16.79
CA ALA A 18 21.33 2.05 15.39
C ALA A 18 21.48 0.66 14.77
N LEU A 19 20.79 0.50 13.65
CA LEU A 19 20.70 -0.78 12.97
C LEU A 19 21.98 -1.03 12.17
N ILE A 20 22.40 -2.28 12.14
CA ILE A 20 23.47 -2.75 11.25
C ILE A 20 22.83 -3.68 10.22
N LEU A 21 23.06 -3.43 8.94
CA LEU A 21 22.61 -4.30 7.86
C LEU A 21 23.72 -5.29 7.50
N GLU A 22 23.49 -6.57 7.75
CA GLU A 22 24.35 -7.63 7.26
C GLU A 22 23.86 -8.11 5.90
N CYS A 23 24.67 -7.91 4.87
CA CYS A 23 24.35 -8.23 3.48
C CYS A 23 25.06 -9.50 3.00
N ASN A 24 24.30 -10.36 2.33
CA ASN A 24 24.81 -11.29 1.34
C ASN A 24 24.63 -10.67 -0.06
N PHE A 25 25.74 -10.31 -0.70
CA PHE A 25 25.72 -9.63 -1.98
C PHE A 25 25.74 -10.61 -3.16
N SER A 26 24.81 -10.44 -4.09
CA SER A 26 24.71 -11.31 -5.28
C SER A 26 23.97 -10.62 -6.42
N THR A 27 24.13 -11.12 -7.65
CA THR A 27 23.34 -10.67 -8.79
C THR A 27 22.06 -11.50 -8.89
N VAL A 28 20.91 -10.82 -8.91
CA VAL A 28 19.59 -11.44 -9.04
C VAL A 28 18.92 -10.92 -10.31
N THR A 29 18.30 -11.81 -11.09
CA THR A 29 17.62 -11.47 -12.34
C THR A 29 16.12 -11.38 -12.14
N TRP A 30 15.55 -10.22 -12.46
CA TRP A 30 14.13 -9.94 -12.44
C TRP A 30 13.60 -9.85 -13.86
N SER A 31 12.36 -10.31 -14.09
CA SER A 31 11.74 -10.28 -15.42
C SER A 31 11.51 -8.87 -15.97
N LEU A 32 11.28 -7.89 -15.10
CA LEU A 32 10.92 -6.52 -15.51
C LEU A 32 12.12 -5.60 -15.74
N ILE A 33 13.20 -5.78 -14.98
CA ILE A 33 14.33 -4.85 -14.93
C ILE A 33 15.69 -5.52 -15.20
N GLY A 34 15.69 -6.82 -15.47
CA GLY A 34 16.90 -7.59 -15.74
C GLY A 34 17.70 -7.91 -14.49
N SER A 35 19.01 -8.14 -14.67
CA SER A 35 19.93 -8.50 -13.60
C SER A 35 20.36 -7.26 -12.80
N VAL A 36 20.18 -7.32 -11.48
CA VAL A 36 20.54 -6.25 -10.55
C VAL A 36 21.44 -6.78 -9.44
N TYR A 37 22.39 -5.95 -8.99
CA TYR A 37 23.22 -6.29 -7.85
C TYR A 37 22.48 -6.03 -6.54
N THR A 38 22.37 -7.05 -5.72
CA THR A 38 21.40 -7.12 -4.61
C THR A 38 22.13 -7.35 -3.30
N CYS A 39 21.78 -6.57 -2.28
CA CYS A 39 21.98 -6.95 -0.88
C CYS A 39 20.74 -7.72 -0.41
N THR A 40 20.91 -9.02 -0.15
CA THR A 40 19.91 -9.80 0.60
C THR A 40 20.42 -9.92 2.03
N GLY A 41 19.69 -9.39 3.00
CA GLY A 41 20.30 -9.14 4.30
C GLY A 41 19.40 -9.25 5.50
N ALA A 42 20.07 -9.15 6.65
CA ALA A 42 19.51 -9.20 7.98
C ALA A 42 19.75 -7.88 8.71
N ILE A 43 18.76 -7.41 9.46
CA ILE A 43 18.89 -6.27 10.35
C ILE A 43 19.32 -6.77 11.73
N GLN A 44 20.50 -6.33 12.17
CA GLN A 44 21.02 -6.58 13.50
C GLN A 44 20.77 -5.37 14.42
N ASN A 45 20.86 -5.62 15.74
CA ASN A 45 20.66 -4.61 16.78
C ASN A 45 19.30 -3.91 16.68
N ILE A 46 18.23 -4.68 16.48
CA ILE A 46 16.87 -4.14 16.42
C ILE A 46 16.58 -3.41 17.74
N THR A 47 16.53 -2.08 17.63
CA THR A 47 16.21 -1.15 18.71
C THR A 47 15.00 -0.31 18.26
N ASP A 48 14.58 0.65 19.08
CA ASP A 48 13.58 1.63 18.68
C ASP A 48 14.06 2.56 17.55
N ASN A 49 15.38 2.65 17.33
CA ASN A 49 15.95 3.41 16.23
C ASN A 49 15.84 2.62 14.92
N ARG A 50 15.37 3.31 13.87
CA ARG A 50 15.20 2.76 12.52
C ARG A 50 16.35 3.09 11.59
N ASN A 51 17.32 3.90 12.00
CA ASN A 51 18.41 4.35 11.15
C ASN A 51 19.45 3.25 11.00
N ILE A 52 19.77 2.90 9.75
CA ILE A 52 20.95 2.11 9.45
C ILE A 52 22.18 2.99 9.66
N SER A 53 23.13 2.47 10.43
CA SER A 53 24.40 3.14 10.73
C SER A 53 25.60 2.50 10.04
N ASP A 54 25.47 1.22 9.69
CA ASP A 54 26.54 0.47 9.05
C ASP A 54 25.98 -0.67 8.18
N VAL A 55 26.77 -1.04 7.16
CA VAL A 55 26.49 -2.15 6.26
C VAL A 55 27.71 -3.05 6.23
N ILE A 56 27.53 -4.31 6.65
CA ILE A 56 28.59 -5.31 6.68
C ILE A 56 28.31 -6.41 5.65
N GLY A 57 29.37 -7.08 5.21
CA GLY A 57 29.30 -8.15 4.21
C GLY A 57 30.39 -8.00 3.16
N ASN A 58 30.68 -9.09 2.46
CA ASN A 58 31.70 -9.09 1.41
C ASN A 58 31.04 -9.00 0.05
N HIS A 59 31.41 -7.97 -0.72
CA HIS A 59 31.02 -7.89 -2.11
C HIS A 59 31.66 -9.02 -2.94
N THR A 60 31.06 -9.23 -4.10
CA THR A 60 31.51 -10.17 -5.12
C THR A 60 32.10 -9.39 -6.28
N ALA A 61 33.17 -9.93 -6.89
CA ALA A 61 33.94 -9.23 -7.92
C ALA A 61 34.44 -7.84 -7.44
N ASP A 62 34.57 -6.89 -8.38
CA ASP A 62 35.04 -5.52 -8.10
C ASP A 62 33.89 -4.55 -7.75
N PHE A 63 32.74 -5.08 -7.29
CA PHE A 63 31.58 -4.26 -6.92
C PHE A 63 31.67 -3.71 -5.50
N ASN A 64 30.92 -2.64 -5.26
CA ASN A 64 30.77 -1.98 -3.97
C ASN A 64 29.30 -1.55 -3.73
N ASN A 65 29.04 -0.88 -2.61
CA ASN A 65 27.69 -0.42 -2.25
C ASN A 65 27.02 0.48 -3.31
N SER A 66 27.77 1.27 -4.08
CA SER A 66 27.20 2.09 -5.17
C SER A 66 26.70 1.27 -6.35
N ASN A 67 27.14 0.02 -6.50
CA ASN A 67 26.62 -0.90 -7.50
C ASN A 67 25.30 -1.55 -7.07
N VAL A 68 24.95 -1.51 -5.78
CA VAL A 68 23.74 -2.14 -5.25
C VAL A 68 22.52 -1.38 -5.76
N GLN A 69 21.61 -2.13 -6.36
CA GLN A 69 20.36 -1.65 -6.95
C GLN A 69 19.14 -2.26 -6.26
N ALA A 70 19.34 -3.31 -5.46
CA ALA A 70 18.25 -3.99 -4.77
C ALA A 70 18.61 -4.26 -3.31
N VAL A 71 17.67 -3.98 -2.41
CA VAL A 71 17.69 -4.44 -1.02
C VAL A 71 16.52 -5.39 -0.80
N ALA A 72 16.82 -6.57 -0.28
CA ALA A 72 15.83 -7.58 0.08
C ALA A 72 16.03 -8.06 1.52
N ILE A 73 15.06 -7.79 2.38
CA ILE A 73 15.03 -8.23 3.77
C ILE A 73 13.77 -9.06 3.96
N ALA A 74 13.92 -10.23 4.58
CA ALA A 74 12.79 -11.12 4.79
C ALA A 74 12.88 -11.92 6.10
N ALA A 75 11.72 -12.35 6.59
CA ALA A 75 11.59 -13.27 7.72
C ALA A 75 12.21 -12.75 9.04
N GLN A 76 12.13 -11.44 9.30
CA GLN A 76 12.61 -10.80 10.52
C GLN A 76 11.57 -9.85 11.09
N ASN A 77 11.30 -9.90 12.38
CA ASN A 77 10.32 -9.01 12.97
C ASN A 77 10.92 -7.61 13.16
N LEU A 78 10.56 -6.67 12.28
CA LEU A 78 11.08 -5.31 12.35
C LEU A 78 10.26 -4.41 13.28
N SER A 79 8.98 -4.72 13.52
CA SER A 79 7.94 -4.04 14.35
C SER A 79 7.78 -2.52 14.25
N ASN A 80 8.81 -1.76 13.86
CA ASN A 80 8.94 -0.32 13.90
C ASN A 80 8.86 0.31 12.50
N GLY A 81 8.63 -0.45 11.44
CA GLY A 81 8.58 0.07 10.06
C GLY A 81 9.82 -0.29 9.24
N ILE A 82 9.93 0.31 8.05
CA ILE A 82 11.08 0.14 7.17
C ILE A 82 12.28 0.93 7.75
N PRO A 83 13.48 0.32 7.85
CA PRO A 83 14.68 1.04 8.25
C PRO A 83 15.00 2.21 7.30
N LEU A 84 15.60 3.26 7.85
CA LEU A 84 15.96 4.48 7.14
C LEU A 84 17.44 4.47 6.76
N ASN A 85 17.82 5.41 5.88
CA ASN A 85 19.19 5.66 5.42
C ASN A 85 19.80 4.61 4.48
N PHE A 86 19.00 3.75 3.84
CA PHE A 86 19.56 2.87 2.80
C PHE A 86 20.15 3.66 1.64
N ASP A 87 19.61 4.83 1.32
CA ASP A 87 20.08 5.76 0.28
C ASP A 87 21.49 6.28 0.55
N MET A 88 21.89 6.39 1.82
CA MET A 88 23.26 6.77 2.20
C MET A 88 24.30 5.72 1.82
N PHE A 89 23.90 4.45 1.79
CA PHE A 89 24.79 3.33 1.44
C PHE A 89 24.61 2.91 -0.01
N PHE A 90 23.37 2.84 -0.48
CA PHE A 90 22.96 2.34 -1.78
C PHE A 90 22.24 3.46 -2.58
N PRO A 91 22.98 4.41 -3.17
CA PRO A 91 22.40 5.58 -3.82
C PRO A 91 21.61 5.26 -5.11
N ASN A 92 21.76 4.05 -5.66
CA ASN A 92 21.19 3.65 -6.95
C ASN A 92 20.08 2.60 -6.81
N LEU A 93 19.37 2.58 -5.68
CA LEU A 93 18.29 1.61 -5.45
C LEU A 93 17.15 1.76 -6.46
N THR A 94 16.80 0.64 -7.07
CA THR A 94 15.64 0.47 -7.97
C THR A 94 14.66 -0.58 -7.43
N VAL A 95 15.08 -1.41 -6.47
CA VAL A 95 14.24 -2.44 -5.84
C VAL A 95 14.33 -2.35 -4.33
N LEU A 96 13.17 -2.30 -3.68
CA LEU A 96 13.04 -2.37 -2.23
C LEU A 96 12.07 -3.49 -1.87
N SER A 97 12.55 -4.50 -1.14
CA SER A 97 11.77 -5.67 -0.75
C SER A 97 11.85 -5.93 0.75
N PHE A 98 10.70 -5.88 1.41
CA PHE A 98 10.51 -6.22 2.82
C PHE A 98 9.39 -7.25 2.93
N SER A 99 9.75 -8.53 3.02
CA SER A 99 8.78 -9.62 2.94
C SER A 99 8.70 -10.43 4.23
N ASN A 100 7.50 -10.65 4.77
CA ASN A 100 7.35 -11.40 6.03
C ASN A 100 8.17 -10.79 7.19
N VAL A 101 8.11 -9.47 7.35
CA VAL A 101 8.84 -8.75 8.38
C VAL A 101 7.95 -8.11 9.45
N GLY A 102 6.65 -8.38 9.39
CA GLY A 102 5.67 -7.88 10.37
C GLY A 102 5.39 -6.39 10.27
N LEU A 103 5.65 -5.75 9.12
CA LEU A 103 5.34 -4.33 8.92
C LEU A 103 3.84 -4.08 9.11
N THR A 104 3.50 -3.14 9.98
CA THR A 104 2.11 -2.72 10.25
C THR A 104 1.74 -1.42 9.54
N SER A 105 2.74 -0.62 9.16
CA SER A 105 2.57 0.65 8.45
C SER A 105 3.70 0.88 7.45
N VAL A 106 3.41 1.72 6.46
CA VAL A 106 4.38 2.29 5.51
C VAL A 106 3.90 3.68 5.15
N SER A 107 4.81 4.65 5.16
CA SER A 107 4.54 6.08 4.93
C SER A 107 5.36 6.60 3.76
N ARG A 108 4.99 7.79 3.25
CA ARG A 108 5.75 8.50 2.22
C ARG A 108 7.22 8.68 2.58
N SER A 109 7.53 8.96 3.86
CA SER A 109 8.91 9.15 4.33
C SER A 109 9.77 7.89 4.24
N ASP A 110 9.15 6.71 4.29
CA ASP A 110 9.87 5.43 4.23
C ASP A 110 10.34 5.09 2.81
N ILE A 111 9.75 5.70 1.77
CA ILE A 111 10.07 5.39 0.36
C ILE A 111 10.48 6.59 -0.50
N SER A 112 10.15 7.82 -0.11
CA SER A 112 10.54 9.05 -0.83
C SER A 112 12.05 9.28 -1.03
N PRO A 113 12.97 8.74 -0.20
CA PRO A 113 14.40 8.81 -0.50
C PRO A 113 14.82 8.09 -1.80
N TYR A 114 14.02 7.13 -2.28
CA TYR A 114 14.37 6.26 -3.41
C TYR A 114 13.69 6.73 -4.71
N LEU A 115 14.13 7.88 -5.23
CA LEU A 115 13.51 8.51 -6.42
C LEU A 115 13.55 7.62 -7.69
N SER A 116 14.54 6.72 -7.76
CA SER A 116 14.72 5.76 -8.87
C SER A 116 14.02 4.42 -8.65
N LEU A 117 13.19 4.29 -7.60
CA LEU A 117 12.55 3.03 -7.24
C LEU A 117 11.57 2.58 -8.33
N GLN A 118 11.76 1.35 -8.81
CA GLN A 118 10.94 0.72 -9.87
C GLN A 118 10.10 -0.42 -9.33
N LEU A 119 10.62 -1.20 -8.36
CA LEU A 119 9.96 -2.35 -7.77
C LEU A 119 9.84 -2.16 -6.26
N LEU A 120 8.61 -2.20 -5.75
CA LEU A 120 8.32 -2.23 -4.32
C LEU A 120 7.61 -3.53 -3.95
N ILE A 121 8.20 -4.31 -3.05
CA ILE A 121 7.68 -5.61 -2.61
C ILE A 121 7.51 -5.58 -1.09
N LEU A 122 6.26 -5.53 -0.63
CA LEU A 122 5.87 -5.54 0.77
C LEU A 122 5.02 -6.79 1.09
N PHE A 123 5.38 -7.91 0.48
CA PHE A 123 4.65 -9.17 0.56
C PHE A 123 4.57 -9.73 1.98
N ASN A 124 3.41 -10.28 2.33
CA ASN A 124 3.22 -11.03 3.57
C ASN A 124 3.54 -10.22 4.84
N ASN A 125 3.03 -8.99 4.91
CA ASN A 125 3.14 -8.16 6.10
C ASN A 125 1.76 -7.99 6.77
N GLN A 126 1.62 -6.98 7.63
CA GLN A 126 0.41 -6.70 8.40
C GLN A 126 -0.12 -5.30 8.11
N LEU A 127 0.14 -4.76 6.91
CA LEU A 127 -0.32 -3.42 6.52
C LEU A 127 -1.85 -3.40 6.49
N GLU A 128 -2.47 -2.40 7.13
CA GLU A 128 -3.94 -2.27 7.20
C GLU A 128 -4.49 -1.11 6.36
N SER A 129 -3.69 -0.06 6.16
CA SER A 129 -4.06 1.15 5.45
C SER A 129 -2.87 1.74 4.71
N LEU A 130 -3.12 2.33 3.54
CA LEU A 130 -2.12 3.09 2.79
C LEU A 130 -2.58 4.52 2.59
N GLU A 131 -1.73 5.49 2.93
CA GLU A 131 -2.04 6.93 2.83
C GLU A 131 -2.03 7.41 1.37
N GLY A 132 -2.85 8.43 1.06
CA GLY A 132 -3.08 8.89 -0.31
C GLY A 132 -1.84 9.52 -0.98
N ASP A 133 -0.88 9.98 -0.19
CA ASP A 133 0.35 10.60 -0.69
C ASP A 133 1.56 9.65 -0.66
N LEU A 134 1.38 8.39 -0.26
CA LEU A 134 2.45 7.39 -0.08
C LEU A 134 3.43 7.37 -1.26
N PHE A 135 2.92 7.36 -2.50
CA PHE A 135 3.71 7.20 -3.72
C PHE A 135 4.05 8.51 -4.45
N SER A 136 3.84 9.67 -3.83
CA SER A 136 3.96 10.97 -4.49
C SER A 136 5.35 11.26 -5.06
N ASP A 137 6.41 10.75 -4.42
CA ASP A 137 7.80 10.99 -4.82
C ASP A 137 8.45 9.80 -5.55
N THR A 138 7.66 8.78 -5.91
CA THR A 138 8.15 7.56 -6.57
C THR A 138 7.46 7.30 -7.92
N PRO A 139 7.50 8.25 -8.87
CA PRO A 139 6.79 8.14 -10.15
C PRO A 139 7.37 7.06 -11.09
N MET A 140 8.56 6.54 -10.78
CA MET A 140 9.26 5.51 -11.54
C MET A 140 8.80 4.08 -11.19
N LEU A 141 7.92 3.91 -10.20
CA LEU A 141 7.39 2.61 -9.81
C LEU A 141 6.64 1.97 -10.97
N GLN A 142 7.08 0.76 -11.33
CA GLN A 142 6.51 -0.08 -12.38
C GLN A 142 5.81 -1.31 -11.80
N TYR A 143 6.22 -1.74 -10.61
CA TYR A 143 5.71 -2.95 -9.98
C TYR A 143 5.55 -2.75 -8.48
N ILE A 144 4.35 -3.02 -7.99
CA ILE A 144 4.03 -3.00 -6.56
C ILE A 144 3.41 -4.34 -6.18
N ASN A 145 3.95 -4.98 -5.14
CA ASN A 145 3.40 -6.19 -4.56
C ASN A 145 3.09 -6.00 -3.07
N LEU A 146 1.80 -5.95 -2.77
CA LEU A 146 1.20 -5.79 -1.44
C LEU A 146 0.41 -7.04 -1.04
N ASN A 147 0.68 -8.17 -1.67
CA ASN A 147 -0.04 -9.41 -1.40
C ASN A 147 0.10 -9.88 0.04
N SER A 148 -0.91 -10.61 0.51
CA SER A 148 -0.92 -11.22 1.85
C SER A 148 -0.70 -10.20 2.96
N ASN A 149 -1.36 -9.05 2.87
CA ASN A 149 -1.40 -8.05 3.93
C ASN A 149 -2.80 -8.04 4.58
N ARG A 150 -3.13 -6.99 5.34
CA ARG A 150 -4.44 -6.79 5.97
C ARG A 150 -5.14 -5.52 5.48
N ILE A 151 -4.79 -5.08 4.26
CA ILE A 151 -5.20 -3.77 3.75
C ILE A 151 -6.72 -3.76 3.59
N ARG A 152 -7.34 -2.75 4.20
CA ARG A 152 -8.78 -2.46 4.15
C ARG A 152 -9.09 -1.00 3.77
N HIS A 153 -8.08 -0.12 3.81
CA HIS A 153 -8.24 1.29 3.46
C HIS A 153 -7.14 1.75 2.50
N LEU A 154 -7.54 2.48 1.46
CA LEU A 154 -6.64 3.18 0.54
C LEU A 154 -6.99 4.66 0.57
N GLY A 155 -5.97 5.50 0.72
CA GLY A 155 -6.14 6.94 0.63
C GLY A 155 -6.56 7.37 -0.78
N PRO A 156 -7.25 8.51 -0.89
CA PRO A 156 -7.71 9.03 -2.17
C PRO A 156 -6.52 9.29 -3.10
N ASN A 157 -6.68 8.95 -4.39
CA ASN A 157 -5.68 9.18 -5.43
C ASN A 157 -4.29 8.54 -5.19
N ILE A 158 -4.18 7.54 -4.31
CA ILE A 158 -2.89 6.94 -3.94
C ILE A 158 -2.04 6.48 -5.13
N PHE A 159 -2.67 6.01 -6.21
CA PHE A 159 -1.97 5.54 -7.41
C PHE A 159 -1.88 6.58 -8.53
N ALA A 160 -2.47 7.78 -8.37
CA ALA A 160 -2.46 8.82 -9.40
C ALA A 160 -1.05 9.27 -9.83
N PRO A 161 -0.03 9.35 -8.93
CA PRO A 161 1.33 9.68 -9.32
C PRO A 161 2.05 8.59 -10.15
N LEU A 162 1.53 7.36 -10.16
CA LEU A 162 2.22 6.19 -10.69
C LEU A 162 1.98 5.96 -12.18
N VAL A 163 2.36 6.94 -13.00
CA VAL A 163 2.15 6.92 -14.45
C VAL A 163 2.87 5.79 -15.19
N ASN A 164 3.89 5.19 -14.57
CA ASN A 164 4.67 4.08 -15.12
C ASN A 164 4.26 2.70 -14.57
N LEU A 165 3.24 2.61 -13.72
CA LEU A 165 2.85 1.37 -13.06
C LEU A 165 2.32 0.35 -14.08
N ARG A 166 2.95 -0.81 -14.13
CA ARG A 166 2.58 -1.92 -15.02
C ARG A 166 1.89 -3.06 -14.27
N THR A 167 2.19 -3.21 -12.99
CA THR A 167 1.66 -4.31 -12.19
C THR A 167 1.44 -3.89 -10.76
N LEU A 168 0.22 -4.11 -10.28
CA LEU A 168 -0.17 -3.96 -8.89
C LEU A 168 -0.73 -5.30 -8.41
N ARG A 169 -0.11 -5.87 -7.38
CA ARG A 169 -0.59 -7.10 -6.73
C ARG A 169 -1.08 -6.79 -5.33
N MET A 170 -2.33 -7.10 -5.05
CA MET A 170 -2.96 -6.88 -3.75
C MET A 170 -3.83 -8.07 -3.29
N GLN A 171 -3.63 -9.26 -3.85
CA GLN A 171 -4.39 -10.44 -3.44
C GLN A 171 -4.12 -10.83 -1.97
N ASN A 172 -5.06 -11.58 -1.37
CA ASN A 172 -5.00 -12.02 0.03
C ASN A 172 -4.90 -10.85 1.04
N ASN A 173 -5.61 -9.76 0.77
CA ASN A 173 -5.88 -8.69 1.74
C ASN A 173 -7.29 -8.85 2.33
N VAL A 174 -7.64 -8.01 3.32
CA VAL A 174 -8.85 -8.21 4.14
C VAL A 174 -10.13 -7.86 3.39
N CYS A 175 -10.22 -6.73 2.69
CA CYS A 175 -11.28 -6.42 1.71
C CYS A 175 -10.84 -5.18 0.90
N ILE A 176 -10.82 -5.25 -0.43
CA ILE A 176 -10.68 -4.04 -1.27
C ILE A 176 -12.07 -3.77 -1.85
N ASN A 177 -12.74 -2.78 -1.27
CA ASN A 177 -14.01 -2.23 -1.76
C ASN A 177 -13.77 -1.45 -3.06
N ASP A 178 -14.78 -1.37 -3.92
CA ASP A 178 -14.82 -0.70 -5.24
C ASP A 178 -14.58 0.83 -5.20
N TYR A 179 -13.86 1.35 -4.22
CA TYR A 179 -13.41 2.73 -4.15
C TYR A 179 -12.00 2.92 -4.72
N VAL A 180 -11.73 2.27 -5.86
CA VAL A 180 -10.79 2.86 -6.83
C VAL A 180 -11.66 3.75 -7.69
N ASP A 181 -11.77 5.01 -7.28
CA ASP A 181 -12.54 6.06 -7.94
C ASP A 181 -12.53 5.90 -9.46
N ASN A 182 -13.70 6.06 -10.07
CA ASN A 182 -13.94 6.14 -11.51
C ASN A 182 -13.16 7.28 -12.21
N ASN A 183 -12.17 7.87 -11.54
CA ASN A 183 -11.30 8.93 -12.00
C ASN A 183 -9.87 8.45 -12.32
N THR A 184 -9.62 7.14 -12.33
CA THR A 184 -8.37 6.53 -12.82
C THR A 184 -8.26 6.60 -14.34
N THR A 185 -8.12 7.81 -14.87
CA THR A 185 -7.85 8.10 -16.29
C THR A 185 -6.47 7.60 -16.79
N GLY A 186 -5.78 6.73 -16.03
CA GLY A 186 -4.47 6.16 -16.40
C GLY A 186 -4.22 4.71 -15.99
N ILE A 187 -5.17 4.01 -15.35
CA ILE A 187 -4.96 2.65 -14.79
C ILE A 187 -5.72 1.56 -15.59
N SER A 188 -6.32 1.93 -16.71
CA SER A 188 -7.16 1.08 -17.56
C SER A 188 -6.45 -0.13 -18.21
N SER A 189 -5.14 -0.30 -18.03
CA SER A 189 -4.33 -1.37 -18.62
C SER A 189 -3.69 -2.34 -17.62
N LEU A 190 -3.99 -2.23 -16.32
CA LEU A 190 -3.43 -3.19 -15.35
C LEU A 190 -4.04 -4.58 -15.55
N GLN A 191 -3.19 -5.61 -15.59
CA GLN A 191 -3.61 -7.01 -15.42
C GLN A 191 -4.01 -7.20 -13.94
N TRP A 192 -5.30 -7.18 -13.66
CA TRP A 192 -5.84 -7.40 -12.33
C TRP A 192 -6.10 -8.90 -12.09
N GLU A 193 -5.47 -9.49 -11.06
CA GLU A 193 -5.89 -10.77 -10.47
C GLU A 193 -6.30 -10.54 -9.01
N ALA A 194 -7.39 -9.80 -8.80
CA ALA A 194 -8.00 -9.71 -7.47
C ALA A 194 -8.75 -11.03 -7.18
N SER A 195 -8.22 -11.84 -6.27
CA SER A 195 -8.98 -12.98 -5.74
C SER A 195 -10.08 -12.45 -4.82
N PHE A 196 -11.29 -12.36 -5.34
CA PHE A 196 -12.51 -11.92 -4.64
C PHE A 196 -12.82 -12.82 -3.45
N ARG A 197 -12.58 -12.34 -2.22
CA ARG A 197 -13.24 -12.86 -1.02
C ARG A 197 -13.59 -11.72 -0.07
N CYS A 198 -14.66 -10.99 -0.36
CA CYS A 198 -15.58 -10.43 0.65
C CYS A 198 -17.01 -10.41 0.05
N PRO A 199 -18.06 -10.80 0.80
CA PRO A 199 -19.44 -10.79 0.30
C PRO A 199 -20.01 -9.37 0.31
N SER A 200 -20.67 -9.00 -0.79
CA SER A 200 -21.37 -7.74 -1.04
C SER A 200 -22.71 -7.59 -0.30
N SER A 201 -23.03 -8.47 0.67
CA SER A 201 -24.43 -8.75 1.02
C SER A 201 -24.81 -8.66 2.50
N PHE A 202 -23.94 -8.20 3.41
CA PHE A 202 -24.33 -8.05 4.82
C PHE A 202 -24.35 -6.60 5.29
N GLU A 203 -23.31 -5.81 5.00
CA GLU A 203 -23.26 -4.40 5.40
C GLU A 203 -24.16 -3.52 4.52
N GLN A 204 -24.26 -3.85 3.23
CA GLN A 204 -25.20 -3.20 2.31
C GLN A 204 -26.64 -3.68 2.54
N LEU A 205 -26.83 -4.90 3.05
CA LEU A 205 -28.15 -5.40 3.45
C LEU A 205 -28.58 -4.74 4.76
N GLU A 206 -27.69 -4.61 5.73
CA GLU A 206 -27.93 -3.93 7.00
C GLU A 206 -28.18 -2.43 6.77
N GLN A 207 -27.40 -1.76 5.92
CA GLN A 207 -27.65 -0.36 5.55
C GLN A 207 -28.89 -0.17 4.66
N ASN A 208 -29.25 -1.11 3.77
CA ASN A 208 -30.50 -1.00 2.98
C ASN A 208 -31.76 -1.37 3.78
N ILE A 209 -31.64 -2.26 4.78
CA ILE A 209 -32.69 -2.57 5.75
C ILE A 209 -32.88 -1.38 6.72
N LEU A 210 -31.80 -0.75 7.15
CA LEU A 210 -31.83 0.37 8.10
C LEU A 210 -32.16 1.73 7.43
N ASN A 211 -31.72 1.97 6.18
CA ASN A 211 -32.04 3.18 5.42
C ASN A 211 -33.38 3.02 4.66
N GLY A 212 -34.40 2.56 5.35
CA GLY A 212 -35.80 2.46 4.91
C GLY A 212 -36.43 3.77 4.42
N GLU A 213 -35.67 4.82 4.14
CA GLU A 213 -36.11 6.04 3.47
C GLU A 213 -36.54 5.78 2.03
N ASN A 214 -35.82 4.96 1.25
CA ASN A 214 -36.22 4.71 -0.14
C ASN A 214 -37.42 3.73 -0.23
N PHE A 215 -37.45 2.70 0.63
CA PHE A 215 -38.61 1.81 0.75
C PHE A 215 -39.82 2.55 1.33
N GLY A 216 -39.63 3.38 2.35
CA GLY A 216 -40.67 4.22 2.94
C GLY A 216 -41.22 5.25 1.96
N ASN A 217 -40.37 5.89 1.15
CA ASN A 217 -40.79 6.85 0.12
C ASN A 217 -41.58 6.17 -1.00
N ILE A 218 -41.16 4.97 -1.44
CA ILE A 218 -41.89 4.18 -2.45
C ILE A 218 -43.25 3.71 -1.92
N ILE A 219 -43.30 3.24 -0.67
CA ILE A 219 -44.55 2.82 -0.01
C ILE A 219 -45.51 4.01 0.11
N ASN A 220 -45.03 5.19 0.53
CA ASN A 220 -45.86 6.40 0.65
C ASN A 220 -46.37 6.88 -0.73
N GLN A 221 -45.53 6.86 -1.76
CA GLN A 221 -45.94 7.21 -3.13
C GLN A 221 -46.99 6.23 -3.68
N LEU A 222 -46.87 4.93 -3.38
CA LEU A 222 -47.85 3.93 -3.79
C LEU A 222 -49.19 4.13 -3.07
N PHE A 223 -49.19 4.45 -1.78
CA PHE A 223 -50.42 4.75 -1.04
C PHE A 223 -51.14 5.98 -1.60
N ASP A 224 -50.40 7.04 -1.95
CA ASP A 224 -50.98 8.24 -2.57
C ASP A 224 -51.61 7.91 -3.94
N GLN A 225 -50.97 7.07 -4.75
CA GLN A 225 -51.50 6.66 -6.05
C GLN A 225 -52.75 5.79 -5.94
N ILE A 226 -52.81 4.88 -4.96
CA ILE A 226 -53.99 4.05 -4.69
C ILE A 226 -55.17 4.92 -4.28
N SER A 227 -54.96 5.88 -3.37
CA SER A 227 -56.04 6.79 -2.93
C SER A 227 -56.64 7.59 -4.08
N ILE A 228 -55.80 8.09 -5.00
CA ILE A 228 -56.26 8.81 -6.20
C ILE A 228 -57.06 7.89 -7.14
N LEU A 229 -56.65 6.63 -7.29
CA LEU A 229 -57.35 5.67 -8.14
C LEU A 229 -58.70 5.28 -7.55
N GLU A 230 -58.78 5.06 -6.24
CA GLU A 230 -60.03 4.77 -5.52
C GLU A 230 -61.05 5.91 -5.68
N GLU A 231 -60.59 7.16 -5.56
CA GLU A 231 -61.46 8.34 -5.78
C GLU A 231 -61.99 8.38 -7.23
N ARG A 232 -61.12 8.12 -8.22
CA ARG A 232 -61.51 8.11 -9.63
C ARG A 232 -62.48 6.97 -9.97
N VAL A 233 -62.28 5.78 -9.40
CA VAL A 233 -63.21 4.65 -9.55
C VAL A 233 -64.57 5.01 -8.98
N SER A 234 -64.61 5.58 -7.76
CA SER A 234 -65.88 6.02 -7.15
C SER A 234 -66.60 7.08 -7.99
N GLN A 235 -65.86 8.04 -8.57
CA GLN A 235 -66.44 9.03 -9.49
C GLN A 235 -66.98 8.40 -10.77
N LEU A 236 -66.30 7.39 -11.34
CA LEU A 236 -66.77 6.68 -12.53
C LEU A 236 -68.00 5.81 -12.24
N GLU A 237 -68.06 5.16 -11.08
CA GLU A 237 -69.22 4.39 -10.63
C GLU A 237 -70.45 5.31 -10.45
N ASN A 238 -70.27 6.47 -9.83
CA ASN A 238 -71.33 7.49 -9.69
C ASN A 238 -71.77 8.08 -11.04
N ARG A 239 -70.84 8.27 -11.98
CA ARG A 239 -71.18 8.71 -13.35
C ARG A 239 -71.89 7.65 -14.17
N ASN A 240 -71.55 6.37 -14.00
CA ASN A 240 -72.26 5.29 -14.69
C ASN A 240 -73.66 5.04 -14.09
N MET A 241 -73.85 5.20 -12.78
CA MET A 241 -75.19 5.15 -12.18
C MET A 241 -76.10 6.28 -12.68
N THR A 242 -75.55 7.46 -12.98
CA THR A 242 -76.32 8.61 -13.48
C THR A 242 -76.56 8.60 -15.00
N MET A 243 -75.96 7.67 -15.76
CA MET A 243 -76.20 7.49 -17.21
C MET A 243 -77.06 6.27 -17.55
N VAL A 244 -77.51 5.50 -16.56
CA VAL A 244 -78.36 4.30 -16.73
C VAL A 244 -79.82 4.55 -16.25
N GLU A 245 -80.13 5.76 -15.79
CA GLU A 245 -81.50 6.27 -15.58
C GLU A 245 -81.97 7.13 -16.75
#